data_AF-A0AA92DRN8-F1
#
_entry.id   AF-A0AA92DRN8-F1
#
_cell.length_a   1.000
_cell.length_b   1.000
_cell.length_c   1.000
_cell.angle_alpha   90.00
_cell.angle_beta   90.00
_cell.angle_gamma   90.00
#
_symmetry.space_group_name_H-M   'P 1'
#
loop_
_entity.id
_entity.type
_entity.pdbx_description
1 polymer ?
#
loop_
_entity_poly.entity_id
_entity_poly.type
_entity_poly.pdbx_seq_one_letter_code
_entity_poly.pdbx_strand_id
1 'polypeptide(L)'
;SWGGMINGIMTLSGAWDKLRTDPVLRFLVTSVAFYGMSTFEGPLMSVKPVNALSHYTDWTIGHVHSGALGWVAFISFGAIYYLVPVLWKRSQLYSLRLVSYHFWTATIGIVLYITAMWVSGIMQGLMWRAYDNLGFLQYSFVETVAAMHPFYVIRALGGVLFLAGALIMVYNLWRTAKGDVRIEKPYASAPHKAAVGAA
;
A
#
# COMPACT_ATOMS: atom_id res chain seq x y z
N SER A 1 -16.89 -2.95 -1.53
CA SER A 1 -17.89 -2.66 -0.48
C SER A 1 -17.36 -1.51 0.38
N TRP A 2 -17.82 -0.27 0.12
CA TRP A 2 -17.35 0.92 0.83
C TRP A 2 -17.82 1.01 2.28
N GLY A 3 -18.92 0.32 2.62
CA GLY A 3 -19.39 0.21 3.99
C GLY A 3 -18.33 -0.36 4.94
N GLY A 4 -17.55 -1.35 4.49
CA GLY A 4 -16.43 -1.87 5.27
C GLY A 4 -15.30 -0.86 5.48
N MET A 5 -15.00 -0.06 4.46
CA MET A 5 -14.01 1.02 4.57
C MET A 5 -14.47 2.09 5.57
N ILE A 6 -15.70 2.57 5.41
CA ILE A 6 -16.28 3.60 6.26
C ILE A 6 -16.33 3.10 7.71
N ASN A 7 -16.77 1.87 7.94
CA ASN A 7 -16.79 1.29 9.27
C ASN A 7 -15.38 1.29 9.89
N GLY A 8 -14.38 0.76 9.19
CA GLY A 8 -13.00 0.71 9.69
C GLY A 8 -12.37 2.09 9.95
N ILE A 9 -12.60 3.07 9.07
CA ILE A 9 -12.09 4.44 9.25
C ILE A 9 -12.83 5.15 10.39
N MET A 10 -14.15 5.03 10.47
CA MET A 10 -14.96 5.73 11.48
C MET A 10 -14.78 5.13 12.88
N THR A 11 -14.34 3.87 13.01
CA THR A 11 -13.89 3.32 14.30
C THR A 11 -12.71 4.12 14.89
N LEU A 12 -11.94 4.82 14.07
CA LEU A 12 -10.83 5.66 14.51
C LEU A 12 -11.19 7.12 14.74
N SER A 13 -12.46 7.50 14.56
CA SER A 13 -12.95 8.83 14.88
C SER A 13 -12.67 9.17 16.35
N GLY A 14 -11.92 10.25 16.57
CA GLY A 14 -11.46 10.67 17.91
C GLY A 14 -10.12 10.09 18.36
N ALA A 15 -9.52 9.16 17.59
CA ALA A 15 -8.22 8.54 17.89
C ALA A 15 -7.17 8.75 16.78
N TRP A 16 -7.39 9.73 15.90
CA TRP A 16 -6.50 10.06 14.77
C TRP A 16 -5.09 10.48 15.19
N ASP A 17 -4.94 11.02 16.41
CA ASP A 17 -3.65 11.34 17.01
C ASP A 17 -2.75 10.10 17.15
N LYS A 18 -3.36 8.92 17.36
CA LYS A 18 -2.63 7.65 17.47
C LYS A 18 -1.92 7.25 16.19
N LEU A 19 -2.32 7.75 15.03
CA LEU A 19 -1.56 7.51 13.79
C LEU A 19 -0.15 8.08 13.87
N ARG A 20 0.09 9.11 14.67
CA ARG A 20 1.44 9.68 14.84
C ARG A 20 2.30 8.80 15.75
N THR A 21 1.68 8.13 16.72
CA THR A 21 2.37 7.41 17.81
C THR A 21 2.41 5.90 17.61
N ASP A 22 1.51 5.32 16.81
CA ASP A 22 1.42 3.88 16.57
C ASP A 22 1.59 3.56 15.07
N PRO A 23 2.76 3.03 14.66
CA PRO A 23 2.99 2.65 13.27
C PRO A 23 2.24 1.38 12.84
N VAL A 24 1.80 0.52 13.77
CA VAL A 24 0.94 -0.63 13.45
C VAL A 24 -0.43 -0.13 12.99
N LEU A 25 -0.96 0.88 13.69
CA LEU A 25 -2.22 1.50 13.31
C LEU A 25 -2.17 2.16 11.93
N ARG A 26 -1.01 2.70 11.53
CA ARG A 26 -0.81 3.23 10.16
C ARG A 26 -1.03 2.15 9.11
N PHE A 27 -0.50 0.95 9.29
CA PHE A 27 -0.74 -0.16 8.38
C PHE A 27 -2.23 -0.47 8.25
N LEU A 28 -2.95 -0.57 9.38
CA LEU A 28 -4.38 -0.88 9.38
C LEU A 28 -5.19 0.21 8.64
N VAL A 29 -4.95 1.49 8.92
CA VAL A 29 -5.67 2.59 8.26
C VAL A 29 -5.35 2.68 6.79
N THR A 30 -4.07 2.65 6.42
CA THR A 30 -3.65 2.71 5.02
C THR A 30 -4.17 1.50 4.24
N SER A 31 -4.25 0.33 4.87
CA SER A 31 -4.85 -0.85 4.23
C SER A 31 -6.31 -0.59 3.85
N VAL A 32 -7.10 -0.05 4.77
CA VAL A 32 -8.52 0.23 4.54
C VAL A 32 -8.70 1.31 3.46
N ALA A 33 -7.78 2.27 3.37
CA ALA A 33 -7.77 3.25 2.29
C ALA A 33 -7.53 2.60 0.91
N PHE A 34 -6.54 1.71 0.79
CA PHE A 34 -6.31 0.94 -0.44
C PHE A 34 -7.45 -0.02 -0.79
N TYR A 35 -8.13 -0.57 0.22
CA TYR A 35 -9.35 -1.34 0.03
C TYR A 35 -10.48 -0.49 -0.56
N GLY A 36 -10.70 0.71 -0.02
CA GLY A 36 -11.67 1.65 -0.58
C GLY A 36 -11.36 2.00 -2.04
N MET A 37 -10.10 2.35 -2.29
CA MET A 37 -9.59 2.68 -3.62
C MET A 37 -9.74 1.53 -4.63
N SER A 38 -9.26 0.33 -4.31
CA SER A 38 -9.38 -0.83 -5.21
C SER A 38 -10.84 -1.23 -5.40
N THR A 39 -11.68 -1.18 -4.36
CA THR A 39 -13.11 -1.46 -4.48
C THR A 39 -13.93 -0.32 -5.08
N PHE A 40 -13.31 0.81 -5.41
CA PHE A 40 -13.84 1.84 -6.31
C PHE A 40 -13.41 1.60 -7.76
N GLU A 41 -12.11 1.37 -7.95
CA GLU A 41 -11.50 1.13 -9.25
C GLU A 41 -12.07 -0.11 -9.95
N GLY A 42 -12.29 -1.21 -9.22
CA GLY A 42 -12.86 -2.45 -9.77
C GLY A 42 -14.22 -2.23 -10.44
N PRO A 43 -15.21 -1.64 -9.73
CA PRO A 43 -16.48 -1.24 -10.35
C PRO A 43 -16.32 -0.31 -11.56
N LEU A 44 -15.41 0.67 -11.52
CA LEU A 44 -15.13 1.51 -12.70
C LEU A 44 -14.64 0.67 -13.89
N MET A 45 -13.68 -0.22 -13.67
CA MET A 45 -13.12 -1.10 -14.70
C MET A 45 -14.13 -2.15 -15.22
N SER A 46 -15.25 -2.36 -14.52
CA SER A 46 -16.34 -3.23 -14.97
C SER A 46 -17.30 -2.53 -15.95
N VAL A 47 -17.26 -1.20 -16.03
CA VAL A 47 -18.08 -0.41 -16.96
C VAL A 47 -17.50 -0.56 -18.38
N LYS A 48 -18.32 -1.01 -19.34
CA LYS A 48 -17.87 -1.37 -20.70
C LYS A 48 -16.94 -0.33 -21.38
N PRO A 49 -17.27 0.97 -21.42
CA PRO A 49 -16.36 1.99 -21.96
C PRO A 49 -14.97 2.04 -21.30
N VAL A 50 -14.91 1.88 -19.97
CA VAL A 50 -13.65 1.88 -19.22
C VAL A 50 -12.90 0.57 -19.46
N ASN A 51 -13.62 -0.55 -19.42
CA ASN A 51 -13.06 -1.86 -19.69
C ASN A 51 -12.46 -1.96 -21.10
N ALA A 52 -13.06 -1.30 -22.09
CA ALA A 52 -12.51 -1.26 -23.45
C ALA A 52 -11.12 -0.61 -23.53
N LEU A 53 -10.70 0.16 -22.50
CA LEU A 53 -9.36 0.71 -22.37
C LEU A 53 -8.49 -0.07 -21.38
N SER A 54 -9.05 -0.56 -20.27
CA SER A 54 -8.28 -1.21 -19.21
C SER A 54 -8.04 -2.70 -19.42
N HIS A 55 -8.83 -3.36 -20.27
CA HIS A 55 -8.70 -4.78 -20.54
C HIS A 55 -7.42 -5.09 -21.31
N TYR A 56 -6.74 -6.17 -20.93
CA TYR A 56 -5.42 -6.57 -21.42
C TYR A 56 -4.27 -5.58 -21.20
N THR A 57 -4.50 -4.45 -20.53
CA THR A 57 -3.43 -3.50 -20.20
C THR A 57 -2.92 -3.71 -18.78
N ASP A 58 -1.77 -3.10 -18.50
CA ASP A 58 -1.13 -3.04 -17.20
C ASP A 58 -2.00 -2.35 -16.14
N TRP A 59 -3.09 -1.66 -16.53
CA TRP A 59 -4.04 -1.12 -15.57
C TRP A 59 -4.65 -2.24 -14.71
N THR A 60 -5.00 -3.38 -15.30
CA THR A 60 -5.51 -4.53 -14.54
C THR A 60 -4.49 -5.01 -13.51
N ILE A 61 -3.20 -4.98 -13.84
CA ILE A 61 -2.12 -5.36 -12.93
C ILE A 61 -1.96 -4.31 -11.81
N GLY A 62 -2.10 -3.02 -12.12
CA GLY A 62 -2.15 -1.93 -11.14
C GLY A 62 -3.29 -2.11 -10.14
N HIS A 63 -4.48 -2.43 -10.63
CA HIS A 63 -5.66 -2.72 -9.81
C HIS A 63 -5.45 -3.94 -8.89
N VAL A 64 -4.91 -5.04 -9.44
CA VAL A 64 -4.61 -6.23 -8.64
C VAL A 64 -3.63 -5.90 -7.51
N HIS A 65 -2.56 -5.15 -7.79
CA HIS A 65 -1.55 -4.87 -6.77
C HIS A 65 -2.01 -3.79 -5.77
N SER A 66 -2.86 -2.84 -6.16
CA SER A 66 -3.48 -1.91 -5.21
C SER A 66 -4.31 -2.66 -4.15
N GLY A 67 -5.03 -3.71 -4.56
CA GLY A 67 -5.74 -4.61 -3.64
C GLY A 67 -4.83 -5.60 -2.90
N ALA A 68 -3.92 -6.29 -3.60
CA ALA A 68 -3.10 -7.34 -3.01
C ALA A 68 -2.04 -6.79 -2.04
N LEU A 69 -1.30 -5.78 -2.45
CA LEU A 69 -0.21 -5.20 -1.64
C LEU A 69 -0.73 -4.07 -0.74
N GLY A 70 -1.56 -3.18 -1.31
CA GLY A 70 -2.07 -2.03 -0.57
C GLY A 70 -3.11 -2.40 0.49
N TRP A 71 -4.01 -3.34 0.20
CA TRP A 71 -5.02 -3.81 1.16
C TRP A 71 -4.58 -5.09 1.88
N VAL A 72 -4.52 -6.24 1.18
CA VAL A 72 -4.37 -7.57 1.81
C VAL A 72 -3.05 -7.67 2.58
N ALA A 73 -1.93 -7.27 1.99
CA ALA A 73 -0.66 -7.35 2.67
C ALA A 73 -0.60 -6.38 3.86
N PHE A 74 -1.05 -5.13 3.72
CA PHE A 74 -0.98 -4.15 4.82
C PHE A 74 -1.86 -4.51 6.01
N ILE A 75 -3.10 -4.99 5.78
CA ILE A 75 -3.96 -5.43 6.90
C ILE A 75 -3.33 -6.63 7.60
N SER A 76 -2.75 -7.56 6.83
CA SER A 76 -2.06 -8.74 7.36
C SER A 76 -0.81 -8.35 8.14
N PHE A 77 -0.01 -7.40 7.65
CA PHE A 77 1.17 -6.88 8.36
C PHE A 77 0.79 -6.24 9.69
N GLY A 78 -0.23 -5.38 9.70
CA GLY A 78 -0.75 -4.78 10.93
C GLY A 78 -1.23 -5.85 11.93
N ALA A 79 -2.00 -6.82 11.47
CA ALA A 79 -2.48 -7.92 12.30
C ALA A 79 -1.32 -8.78 12.87
N ILE A 80 -0.31 -9.11 12.06
CA ILE A 80 0.84 -9.89 12.51
C ILE A 80 1.68 -9.11 13.53
N TYR A 81 1.90 -7.81 13.32
CA TYR A 81 2.61 -6.97 14.29
C TYR A 81 1.91 -6.91 15.64
N TYR A 82 0.58 -6.95 15.66
CA TYR A 82 -0.19 -7.04 16.89
C TYR A 82 -0.13 -8.45 17.52
N LEU A 83 -0.34 -9.50 16.73
CA LEU A 83 -0.49 -10.87 17.22
C LEU A 83 0.81 -11.52 17.68
N VAL A 84 1.95 -11.25 17.02
CA VAL A 84 3.20 -11.95 17.33
C VAL A 84 3.67 -11.74 18.78
N PRO A 85 3.72 -10.51 19.33
CA PRO A 85 4.03 -10.33 20.75
C PRO A 85 3.08 -11.09 21.67
N VAL A 86 1.78 -11.10 21.37
CA VAL A 86 0.76 -11.79 22.17
C VAL A 86 1.01 -13.30 22.19
N LEU A 87 1.20 -13.90 21.01
CA LEU A 87 1.42 -15.34 20.86
C LEU A 87 2.73 -15.82 21.49
N TRP A 88 3.80 -15.00 21.41
CA TRP A 88 5.09 -15.28 22.03
C TRP A 88 5.20 -14.80 23.49
N LYS A 89 4.08 -14.34 24.10
CA LYS A 89 4.02 -13.81 25.48
C LYS A 89 5.09 -12.74 25.75
N ARG A 90 5.30 -11.84 24.79
CA ARG A 90 6.21 -10.70 24.88
C ARG A 90 5.42 -9.44 25.23
N SER A 91 6.03 -8.57 26.03
CA SER A 91 5.41 -7.30 26.44
C SER A 91 5.31 -6.28 25.30
N GLN A 92 6.20 -6.37 24.31
CA GLN A 92 6.25 -5.46 23.16
C GLN A 92 6.99 -6.10 21.98
N LEU A 93 6.85 -5.49 20.80
CA LEU A 93 7.70 -5.75 19.64
C LEU A 93 9.14 -5.32 19.92
N TYR A 94 10.09 -5.94 19.20
CA TYR A 94 11.51 -5.60 19.29
C TYR A 94 11.81 -4.11 18.99
N SER A 95 11.20 -3.53 17.95
CA SER A 95 11.31 -2.10 17.66
C SER A 95 10.10 -1.57 16.89
N LEU A 96 9.48 -0.51 17.39
CA LEU A 96 8.41 0.23 16.69
C LEU A 96 8.97 1.08 15.54
N ARG A 97 10.23 1.52 15.60
CA ARG A 97 10.86 2.25 14.49
C ARG A 97 11.03 1.37 13.26
N LEU A 98 11.41 0.11 13.44
CA LEU A 98 11.47 -0.85 12.35
C LEU A 98 10.09 -1.06 11.70
N VAL A 99 9.01 -1.07 12.49
CA VAL A 99 7.63 -1.07 11.95
C VAL A 99 7.39 0.17 11.10
N SER A 100 7.81 1.35 11.55
CA SER A 100 7.67 2.58 10.76
C SER A 100 8.53 2.58 9.49
N TYR A 101 9.74 2.02 9.52
CA TYR A 101 10.57 1.89 8.32
C TYR A 101 9.96 0.92 7.33
N HIS A 102 9.44 -0.22 7.81
CA HIS A 102 8.65 -1.11 6.98
C HIS A 102 7.47 -0.38 6.35
N PHE A 103 6.67 0.34 7.16
CA PHE A 103 5.51 1.10 6.67
C PHE A 103 5.88 2.05 5.53
N TRP A 104 6.90 2.89 5.70
CA TRP A 104 7.28 3.86 4.67
C TRP A 104 7.89 3.21 3.44
N THR A 105 8.77 2.21 3.62
CA THR A 105 9.40 1.51 2.49
C THR A 105 8.36 0.78 1.65
N ALA A 106 7.42 0.08 2.30
CA ALA A 106 6.34 -0.61 1.61
C ALA A 106 5.33 0.36 0.99
N THR A 107 5.01 1.47 1.66
CA THR A 107 4.08 2.49 1.12
C THR A 107 4.66 3.16 -0.12
N ILE A 108 5.93 3.57 -0.10
CA ILE A 108 6.59 4.13 -1.28
C ILE A 108 6.66 3.09 -2.39
N GLY A 109 6.99 1.84 -2.05
CA GLY A 109 7.04 0.73 -3.00
C GLY A 109 5.71 0.52 -3.73
N ILE A 110 4.58 0.45 -3.00
CA ILE A 110 3.28 0.26 -3.62
C ILE A 110 2.80 1.48 -4.41
N VAL A 111 3.07 2.69 -3.94
CA VAL A 111 2.70 3.92 -4.68
C VAL A 111 3.46 3.99 -6.01
N LEU A 112 4.76 3.69 -6.03
CA LEU A 112 5.54 3.59 -7.27
C LEU A 112 4.99 2.50 -8.21
N TYR A 113 4.63 1.35 -7.66
CA TYR A 113 4.08 0.24 -8.44
C TYR A 113 2.76 0.63 -9.13
N ILE A 114 1.77 1.11 -8.37
CA ILE A 114 0.42 1.40 -8.92
C ILE A 114 0.47 2.56 -9.91
N THR A 115 1.26 3.60 -9.62
CA THR A 115 1.38 4.77 -10.51
C THR A 115 2.03 4.39 -11.84
N ALA A 116 3.07 3.57 -11.82
CA ALA A 116 3.68 3.06 -13.05
C ALA A 116 2.66 2.25 -13.89
N MET A 117 1.87 1.39 -13.24
CA MET A 117 0.88 0.53 -13.92
C MET A 117 -0.33 1.29 -14.46
N TRP A 118 -0.76 2.37 -13.79
CA TRP A 118 -1.79 3.24 -14.34
C TRP A 118 -1.32 3.96 -15.60
N VAL A 119 -0.12 4.55 -15.55
CA VAL A 119 0.41 5.28 -16.70
C VAL A 119 0.65 4.32 -17.86
N SER A 120 1.28 3.17 -17.62
CA SER A 120 1.51 2.17 -18.67
C SER A 120 0.21 1.58 -19.21
N GLY A 121 -0.77 1.31 -18.33
CA GLY A 121 -2.06 0.76 -18.71
C GLY A 121 -2.89 1.70 -19.58
N ILE A 122 -2.98 2.97 -19.22
CA ILE A 122 -3.63 4.00 -20.04
C ILE A 122 -2.88 4.16 -21.36
N MET A 123 -1.54 4.20 -21.34
CA MET A 123 -0.73 4.37 -22.53
C MET A 123 -0.90 3.20 -23.51
N GLN A 124 -0.89 1.95 -23.05
CA GLN A 124 -1.19 0.77 -23.86
C GLN A 124 -2.58 0.88 -24.49
N GLY A 125 -3.59 1.14 -23.67
CA GLY A 125 -4.97 1.22 -24.12
C GLY A 125 -5.17 2.29 -25.19
N LEU A 126 -4.52 3.45 -25.04
CA LEU A 126 -4.58 4.54 -26.02
C LEU A 126 -3.79 4.22 -27.29
N MET A 127 -2.57 3.69 -27.18
CA MET A 127 -1.74 3.35 -28.35
C MET A 127 -2.39 2.26 -29.22
N TRP A 128 -3.00 1.24 -28.62
CA TRP A 128 -3.66 0.15 -29.36
C TRP A 128 -4.93 0.56 -30.09
N ARG A 129 -5.50 1.73 -29.79
CA ARG A 129 -6.69 2.28 -30.45
C ARG A 129 -6.44 3.61 -31.14
N ALA A 130 -5.19 4.02 -31.26
CA ALA A 130 -4.83 5.26 -31.94
C ALA A 130 -4.93 5.03 -33.44
N TYR A 131 -5.78 5.83 -34.09
CA TYR A 131 -5.88 5.87 -35.54
C TYR A 131 -5.30 7.18 -36.05
N ASP A 132 -4.59 7.12 -37.17
CA ASP A 132 -4.10 8.32 -37.84
C ASP A 132 -5.23 9.02 -38.64
N ASN A 133 -4.90 10.14 -39.28
CA ASN A 133 -5.85 10.91 -40.08
C ASN A 133 -6.40 10.14 -41.31
N LEU A 134 -5.77 9.02 -41.67
CA LEU A 134 -6.14 8.16 -42.79
C LEU A 134 -6.94 6.92 -42.34
N GLY A 135 -7.12 6.74 -41.03
CA GLY A 135 -7.83 5.60 -40.44
C GLY A 135 -6.99 4.34 -40.26
N PHE A 136 -5.66 4.42 -40.41
CA PHE A 136 -4.76 3.32 -40.09
C PHE A 136 -4.35 3.33 -38.62
N LEU A 137 -3.96 2.18 -38.08
CA LEU A 137 -3.39 2.09 -36.74
C LEU A 137 -2.08 2.87 -36.68
N GLN A 138 -2.01 3.85 -35.77
CA GLN A 138 -0.89 4.78 -35.66
C GLN A 138 0.37 4.10 -35.09
N TYR A 139 0.22 3.11 -34.21
CA TYR A 139 1.32 2.43 -33.55
C TYR A 139 1.27 0.93 -33.81
N SER A 140 2.43 0.35 -34.09
CA SER A 140 2.64 -1.10 -34.05
C SER A 140 2.65 -1.60 -32.61
N PHE A 141 2.35 -2.89 -32.42
CA PHE A 141 2.39 -3.50 -31.10
C PHE A 141 3.78 -3.44 -30.45
N VAL A 142 4.85 -3.60 -31.26
CA VAL A 142 6.24 -3.57 -30.78
C VAL A 142 6.61 -2.19 -30.23
N GLU A 143 6.14 -1.11 -30.84
CA GLU A 143 6.34 0.26 -30.33
C GLU A 143 5.67 0.44 -28.98
N THR A 144 4.46 -0.09 -28.79
CA THR A 144 3.81 -0.08 -27.47
C THR A 144 4.64 -0.83 -26.43
N VAL A 145 5.14 -2.03 -26.76
CA VAL A 145 6.00 -2.81 -25.85
C VAL A 145 7.27 -2.05 -25.47
N ALA A 146 7.94 -1.44 -26.45
CA ALA A 146 9.14 -0.64 -26.21
C ALA A 146 8.85 0.56 -25.29
N ALA A 147 7.71 1.23 -25.50
CA ALA A 147 7.28 2.36 -24.68
C ALA A 147 6.95 1.96 -23.23
N MET A 148 6.63 0.69 -22.96
CA MET A 148 6.36 0.21 -21.60
C MET A 148 7.60 -0.03 -20.73
N HIS A 149 8.77 -0.20 -21.35
CA HIS A 149 9.97 -0.63 -20.64
C HIS A 149 10.31 0.22 -19.39
N PRO A 150 10.27 1.56 -19.43
CA PRO A 150 10.53 2.38 -18.24
C PRO A 150 9.58 2.08 -17.08
N PHE A 151 8.31 1.81 -17.37
CA PHE A 151 7.30 1.49 -16.35
C PHE A 151 7.52 0.11 -15.73
N TYR A 152 8.06 -0.85 -16.49
CA TYR A 152 8.45 -2.15 -15.95
C TYR A 152 9.63 -2.04 -14.99
N VAL A 153 10.58 -1.14 -15.26
CA VAL A 153 11.69 -0.85 -14.33
C VAL A 153 11.15 -0.21 -13.04
N ILE A 154 10.28 0.79 -13.14
CA ILE A 154 9.68 1.45 -11.96
C ILE A 154 8.85 0.45 -11.15
N ARG A 155 8.07 -0.40 -11.81
CA ARG A 155 7.32 -1.50 -11.17
C ARG A 155 8.23 -2.43 -10.38
N ALA A 156 9.33 -2.88 -10.99
CA ALA A 156 10.28 -3.76 -10.34
C ALA A 156 10.92 -3.09 -9.12
N LEU A 157 11.32 -1.81 -9.24
CA LEU A 157 11.84 -1.01 -8.12
C LEU A 157 10.82 -0.90 -6.99
N GLY A 158 9.56 -0.60 -7.30
CA GLY A 158 8.48 -0.54 -6.32
C GLY A 158 8.27 -1.88 -5.60
N GLY A 159 8.29 -2.99 -6.34
CA GLY A 159 8.21 -4.34 -5.79
C GLY A 159 9.41 -4.71 -4.89
N VAL A 160 10.62 -4.33 -5.28
CA VAL A 160 11.84 -4.54 -4.47
C VAL A 160 11.78 -3.75 -3.17
N LEU A 161 11.31 -2.50 -3.19
CA LEU A 161 11.11 -1.72 -1.97
C LEU A 161 10.07 -2.37 -1.05
N PHE A 162 8.97 -2.85 -1.62
CA PHE A 162 7.95 -3.57 -0.84
C PHE A 162 8.52 -4.84 -0.19
N LEU A 163 9.29 -5.63 -0.95
CA LEU A 163 9.95 -6.83 -0.44
C LEU A 163 10.99 -6.49 0.63
N ALA A 164 11.79 -5.44 0.45
CA ALA A 164 12.73 -4.97 1.47
C ALA A 164 12.00 -4.57 2.76
N GLY A 165 10.83 -3.94 2.66
CA GLY A 165 9.91 -3.71 3.77
C GLY A 165 9.53 -5.00 4.49
N ALA A 166 9.09 -6.03 3.76
CA ALA A 166 8.73 -7.31 4.34
C ALA A 166 9.93 -8.01 5.01
N LEU A 167 11.15 -7.87 4.49
CA LEU A 167 12.36 -8.38 5.14
C LEU A 167 12.65 -7.66 6.46
N ILE A 168 12.41 -6.35 6.55
CA ILE A 168 12.48 -5.59 7.82
C ILE A 168 11.48 -6.16 8.83
N MET A 169 10.26 -6.49 8.39
CA MET A 169 9.26 -7.16 9.23
C MET A 169 9.75 -8.50 9.75
N VAL A 170 10.22 -9.39 8.87
CA VAL A 170 10.72 -10.71 9.24
C VAL A 170 11.81 -10.58 10.30
N TYR A 171 12.76 -9.68 10.10
CA TYR A 171 13.81 -9.41 11.09
C TYR A 171 13.23 -8.94 12.44
N ASN A 172 12.34 -7.94 12.43
CA ASN A 172 11.74 -7.40 13.66
C ASN A 172 10.97 -8.47 14.44
N LEU A 173 10.19 -9.30 13.75
CA LEU A 173 9.40 -10.38 14.35
C LEU A 173 10.29 -11.50 14.88
N TRP A 174 11.35 -11.86 14.15
CA TRP A 174 12.31 -12.86 14.59
C TRP A 174 13.03 -12.45 15.89
N ARG A 175 13.47 -11.19 15.97
CA ARG A 175 14.06 -10.63 17.21
C ARG A 175 13.05 -10.60 18.35
N THR A 176 11.79 -10.27 18.06
CA THR A 176 10.69 -10.29 19.05
C THR A 176 10.47 -11.71 19.58
N ALA A 177 10.40 -12.71 18.71
CA ALA A 177 10.20 -14.11 19.08
C ALA A 177 11.32 -14.63 19.99
N LYS A 178 12.58 -14.24 19.72
CA LYS A 178 13.73 -14.54 20.57
C LYS A 178 13.66 -13.88 21.96
N GLY A 179 12.90 -12.81 22.12
CA GLY A 179 12.77 -12.09 23.39
C GLY A 179 13.78 -10.96 23.57
N ASP A 180 14.43 -10.54 22.48
CA ASP A 180 15.32 -9.41 22.53
C ASP A 180 14.50 -8.13 22.76
N VAL A 181 14.94 -7.31 23.70
CA VAL A 181 14.33 -6.00 23.97
C VAL A 181 15.32 -4.94 23.51
N ARG A 182 14.92 -4.10 22.56
CA ARG A 182 15.75 -2.97 22.12
C ARG A 182 15.44 -1.76 22.97
N ILE A 183 16.45 -1.19 23.62
CA ILE A 183 16.32 0.11 24.29
C ILE A 183 16.36 1.19 23.21
N GLU A 184 15.21 1.78 22.90
CA GLU A 184 15.07 2.88 21.96
C GLU A 184 14.43 4.09 22.63
N LYS A 185 14.75 5.31 22.16
CA LYS A 185 13.97 6.48 22.59
C LYS A 185 12.50 6.26 22.18
N PRO A 186 11.52 6.71 23.00
CA PRO A 186 10.11 6.58 22.68
C PRO A 186 9.82 6.99 21.24
N TYR A 187 9.06 6.17 20.51
CA TYR A 187 8.81 6.34 19.08
C TYR A 187 8.11 7.67 18.77
N ALA A 188 7.23 8.11 19.65
CA ALA A 188 6.74 9.48 19.70
C ALA A 188 6.79 9.96 21.16
N SER A 189 7.26 11.19 21.37
CA SER A 189 7.05 11.89 22.63
C SER A 189 5.55 12.05 22.84
N ALA A 190 5.01 11.48 23.93
CA ALA A 190 3.60 11.67 24.27
C ALA A 190 3.25 13.16 24.20
N PRO A 191 2.09 13.55 23.61
CA PRO A 191 1.61 14.91 23.80
C PRO A 191 1.50 15.13 25.30
N HIS A 192 2.16 16.17 25.81
CA HIS A 192 1.95 16.65 27.16
C HIS A 192 0.45 16.93 27.28
N LYS A 193 -0.30 16.07 28.00
CA LYS A 193 -1.59 16.48 28.52
C LYS A 193 -1.25 17.62 29.48
N ALA A 194 -1.38 18.86 29.01
CA ALA A 194 -1.39 20.01 29.90
C ALA A 194 -2.41 19.66 30.99
N ALA A 195 -1.95 19.64 32.24
CA ALA A 195 -2.82 19.43 33.37
C ALA A 195 -3.94 20.47 33.26
N VAL A 196 -5.15 20.01 32.98
CA VAL A 196 -6.34 20.86 33.14
C VAL A 196 -6.39 21.08 34.65
N GLY A 197 -5.94 22.26 35.06
CA GLY A 197 -5.93 22.68 36.45
C GLY A 197 -7.32 22.52 37.03
N ALA A 198 -7.40 21.81 38.15
CA ALA A 198 -8.54 21.92 39.04
C ALA A 198 -8.59 23.37 39.52
N ALA A 199 -9.70 24.05 39.20
CA ALA A 199 -10.17 25.26 39.85
C ALA A 199 -11.59 24.96 40.35
#